data_AF-A0A9D1PHS7-F1
#
_entry.id   AF-A0A9D1PHS7-F1
#
_cell.length_a   1.000
_cell.length_b   1.000
_cell.length_c   1.000
_cell.angle_alpha   90.00
_cell.angle_beta   90.00
_cell.angle_gamma   90.00
#
_symmetry.space_group_name_H-M   'P 1'
#
loop_
_entity.id
_entity.type
_entity.pdbx_description
1 polymer ?
#
loop_
_entity_poly.entity_id
_entity_poly.type
_entity_poly.pdbx_seq_one_letter_code
_entity_poly.pdbx_strand_id
1 'polypeptide(L)'
;MNKETYLKKFSSAVRWMLPKSDADEVLADYDEILSEYSEEDENIFVKELGEPVQAAKLLSEPKVYHRWLVAFSLMAFFLLISEFLILRANFNNYSNTSMYIIFILGLSVSFIWFRPKYREKHKSTFPPKLLLMLFVLIVCMVVTAVIVESLFQKNWNFIPFEIYGVVVYRTLLFTGTLSTIFGLFGLIKARLSDYRWRSLYVMSLTLLVECVLILAILVSMGSLIHFPITNLIVIGVIGFIFTVVSIC
;
A
#
# COMPACT_ATOMS: atom_id res chain seq x y z
N MET A 1 -22.04 -21.35 -13.40
CA MET A 1 -20.83 -20.85 -12.71
C MET A 1 -20.66 -21.76 -11.51
N ASN A 2 -19.54 -22.47 -11.36
CA ASN A 2 -19.37 -23.46 -10.28
C ASN A 2 -19.40 -22.78 -8.89
N LYS A 3 -19.95 -23.48 -7.88
CA LYS A 3 -20.05 -23.08 -6.47
C LYS A 3 -18.78 -22.43 -5.92
N GLU A 4 -17.61 -23.02 -6.15
CA GLU A 4 -16.33 -22.49 -5.66
C GLU A 4 -15.98 -21.13 -6.29
N THR A 5 -16.28 -20.98 -7.58
CA THR A 5 -16.04 -19.72 -8.30
C THR A 5 -17.00 -18.62 -7.84
N TYR A 6 -18.23 -18.98 -7.50
CA TYR A 6 -19.21 -18.07 -6.90
C TYR A 6 -18.72 -17.56 -5.55
N LEU A 7 -18.38 -18.47 -4.63
CA LEU A 7 -17.90 -18.16 -3.29
C LEU A 7 -16.65 -17.27 -3.31
N LYS A 8 -15.72 -17.54 -4.23
CA LYS A 8 -14.51 -16.72 -4.38
C LYS A 8 -14.82 -15.28 -4.81
N LYS A 9 -15.77 -15.08 -5.72
CA LYS A 9 -16.21 -13.74 -6.14
C LYS A 9 -17.01 -13.04 -5.05
N PHE A 10 -17.92 -13.77 -4.40
CA PHE A 10 -18.75 -13.26 -3.30
C PHE A 10 -17.88 -12.83 -2.11
N SER A 11 -16.99 -13.69 -1.63
CA SER A 11 -16.05 -13.36 -0.54
C SER A 11 -15.18 -12.14 -0.83
N SER A 12 -14.70 -11.98 -2.07
CA SER A 12 -13.95 -10.79 -2.44
C SER A 12 -14.82 -9.53 -2.44
N ALA A 13 -16.09 -9.62 -2.88
CA ALA A 13 -17.01 -8.49 -2.90
C ALA A 13 -17.46 -8.08 -1.48
N VAL A 14 -17.84 -9.06 -0.65
CA VAL A 14 -18.25 -8.88 0.74
C VAL A 14 -17.12 -8.24 1.55
N ARG A 15 -15.89 -8.78 1.50
CA ARG A 15 -14.73 -8.20 2.22
C ARG A 15 -14.35 -6.80 1.74
N TRP A 16 -14.63 -6.48 0.49
CA TRP A 16 -14.42 -5.14 -0.03
C TRP A 16 -15.46 -4.14 0.50
N MET A 17 -16.73 -4.54 0.54
CA MET A 17 -17.85 -3.65 0.88
C MET A 17 -18.10 -3.54 2.39
N LEU A 18 -17.94 -4.64 3.13
CA LEU A 18 -18.24 -4.73 4.56
C LEU A 18 -16.97 -4.69 5.41
N PRO A 19 -17.06 -4.22 6.67
CA PRO A 19 -16.00 -4.39 7.66
C PRO A 19 -15.64 -5.86 7.85
N LYS A 20 -14.38 -6.17 8.19
CA LYS A 20 -13.90 -7.56 8.28
C LYS A 20 -14.73 -8.45 9.22
N SER A 21 -15.18 -7.92 10.36
CA SER A 21 -16.04 -8.66 11.30
C SER A 21 -17.35 -9.14 10.66
N ASP A 22 -18.02 -8.21 9.99
CA ASP A 22 -19.35 -8.41 9.43
C ASP A 22 -19.23 -9.25 8.16
N ALA A 23 -18.12 -9.08 7.43
CA ALA A 23 -17.79 -9.88 6.26
C ALA A 23 -17.54 -11.35 6.62
N ASP A 24 -16.83 -11.65 7.71
CA ASP A 24 -16.55 -13.03 8.11
C ASP A 24 -17.81 -13.73 8.67
N GLU A 25 -18.70 -13.00 9.34
CA GLU A 25 -20.02 -13.49 9.79
C GLU A 25 -20.92 -13.83 8.59
N VAL A 26 -21.09 -12.88 7.66
CA VAL A 26 -21.85 -13.09 6.42
C VAL A 26 -21.30 -14.26 5.60
N LEU A 27 -19.97 -14.45 5.59
CA LEU A 27 -19.37 -15.57 4.87
C LEU A 27 -19.60 -16.92 5.55
N ALA A 28 -19.65 -16.97 6.89
CA ALA A 28 -20.00 -18.18 7.61
C ALA A 28 -21.47 -18.58 7.35
N ASP A 29 -22.39 -17.61 7.43
CA ASP A 29 -23.81 -17.83 7.15
C ASP A 29 -24.03 -18.31 5.72
N TYR A 30 -23.33 -17.70 4.75
CA TYR A 30 -23.43 -18.11 3.35
C TYR A 30 -22.84 -19.51 3.12
N ASP A 31 -21.75 -19.88 3.79
CA ASP A 31 -21.14 -21.21 3.69
C ASP A 31 -22.08 -22.29 4.24
N GLU A 32 -22.80 -22.00 5.33
CA GLU A 32 -23.84 -22.87 5.89
C GLU A 32 -25.01 -23.04 4.91
N ILE A 33 -25.58 -21.94 4.40
CA ILE A 33 -26.66 -21.98 3.38
C ILE A 33 -26.19 -22.78 2.15
N LEU A 34 -24.96 -22.56 1.71
CA LEU A 34 -24.38 -23.27 0.58
C LEU A 34 -24.18 -24.75 0.84
N SER A 35 -23.95 -25.17 2.09
CA SER A 35 -23.80 -26.58 2.45
C SER A 35 -25.09 -27.38 2.28
N GLU A 36 -26.25 -26.71 2.31
CA GLU A 36 -27.57 -27.33 2.13
C GLU A 36 -27.93 -27.62 0.67
N TYR A 37 -27.32 -26.91 -0.29
CA TYR A 37 -27.57 -27.13 -1.72
C TYR A 37 -26.73 -28.30 -2.27
N SER A 38 -27.40 -29.23 -2.96
CA SER A 38 -26.79 -30.37 -3.64
C SER A 38 -25.99 -29.94 -4.90
N GLU A 39 -24.99 -30.74 -5.32
CA GLU A 39 -24.20 -30.44 -6.53
C GLU A 39 -25.04 -30.43 -7.83
N GLU A 40 -26.23 -31.04 -7.82
CA GLU A 40 -27.11 -31.11 -8.99
C GLU A 40 -27.88 -29.81 -9.25
N ASP A 41 -27.95 -28.90 -8.26
CA ASP A 41 -28.74 -27.66 -8.29
C ASP A 41 -27.94 -26.38 -8.62
N GLU A 42 -26.69 -26.49 -9.10
CA GLU A 42 -25.78 -25.35 -9.33
C GLU A 42 -26.37 -24.21 -10.19
N ASN A 43 -27.22 -24.56 -11.17
CA ASN A 43 -27.84 -23.56 -12.06
C ASN A 43 -29.07 -22.88 -11.45
N ILE A 44 -29.75 -23.53 -10.50
CA ILE A 44 -30.89 -22.98 -9.75
C ILE A 44 -30.35 -22.06 -8.65
N PHE A 45 -29.28 -22.48 -7.98
CA PHE A 45 -28.55 -21.73 -6.97
C PHE A 45 -28.15 -20.31 -7.42
N VAL A 46 -27.50 -20.18 -8.59
CA VAL A 46 -27.10 -18.86 -9.12
C VAL A 46 -28.31 -17.99 -9.48
N LYS A 47 -29.45 -18.60 -9.79
CA LYS A 47 -30.68 -17.90 -10.15
C LYS A 47 -31.43 -17.40 -8.91
N GLU A 48 -31.40 -18.14 -7.80
CA GLU A 48 -32.02 -17.75 -6.53
C GLU A 48 -31.21 -16.70 -5.77
N LEU A 49 -29.89 -16.87 -5.67
CA LEU A 49 -29.02 -15.96 -4.92
C LEU A 49 -28.57 -14.75 -5.75
N GLY A 50 -28.80 -14.79 -7.07
CA GLY A 50 -28.42 -13.73 -7.99
C GLY A 50 -26.91 -13.56 -8.14
N GLU A 51 -26.49 -12.46 -8.77
CA GLU A 51 -25.07 -12.21 -8.98
C GLU A 51 -24.34 -11.92 -7.66
N PRO A 52 -23.12 -12.47 -7.46
CA PRO A 52 -22.41 -12.39 -6.18
C PRO A 52 -22.09 -10.95 -5.75
N VAL A 53 -21.87 -10.04 -6.71
CA VAL A 53 -21.63 -8.62 -6.42
C VAL A 53 -22.92 -7.90 -6.01
N GLN A 54 -24.06 -8.30 -6.58
CA GLN A 54 -25.36 -7.72 -6.24
C GLN A 54 -25.81 -8.18 -4.86
N ALA A 55 -25.64 -9.46 -4.55
CA ALA A 55 -25.88 -10.02 -3.21
C ALA A 55 -25.03 -9.31 -2.14
N ALA A 56 -23.72 -9.15 -2.38
CA ALA A 56 -22.84 -8.42 -1.47
C ALA A 56 -23.25 -6.94 -1.29
N LYS A 57 -23.74 -6.30 -2.36
CA LYS A 57 -24.20 -4.91 -2.31
C LYS A 57 -25.47 -4.74 -1.47
N LEU A 58 -26.40 -5.69 -1.52
CA LEU A 58 -27.63 -5.68 -0.72
C LEU A 58 -27.34 -5.81 0.77
N LEU A 59 -26.31 -6.57 1.14
CA LEU A 59 -25.85 -6.75 2.52
C LEU A 59 -25.04 -5.56 3.04
N SER A 60 -24.54 -4.70 2.15
CA SER A 60 -23.67 -3.58 2.52
C SER A 60 -24.45 -2.32 2.90
N GLU A 61 -24.11 -1.71 4.04
CA GLU A 61 -24.59 -0.37 4.36
C GLU A 61 -23.90 0.68 3.46
N PRO A 62 -24.66 1.48 2.68
CA PRO A 62 -24.07 2.40 1.71
C PRO A 62 -23.21 3.48 2.39
N LYS A 63 -23.58 3.94 3.59
CA LYS A 63 -22.83 4.98 4.32
C LYS A 63 -21.45 4.50 4.76
N VAL A 64 -21.35 3.27 5.27
CA VAL A 64 -20.08 2.66 5.71
C VAL A 64 -19.17 2.42 4.50
N TYR A 65 -19.74 1.93 3.40
CA TYR A 65 -19.02 1.72 2.16
C TYR A 65 -18.43 3.01 1.57
N HIS A 66 -19.20 4.11 1.53
CA HIS A 66 -18.70 5.39 1.03
C HIS A 66 -17.60 5.97 1.92
N ARG A 67 -17.71 5.86 3.26
CA ARG A 67 -16.64 6.28 4.18
C ARG A 67 -15.35 5.52 3.92
N TRP A 68 -15.45 4.21 3.66
CA TRP A 68 -14.31 3.42 3.26
C TRP A 68 -13.73 3.92 1.92
N LEU A 69 -14.55 4.05 0.87
CA LEU A 69 -14.07 4.53 -0.43
C LEU A 69 -13.34 5.87 -0.35
N VAL A 70 -13.82 6.79 0.48
CA VAL A 70 -13.14 8.07 0.73
C VAL A 70 -11.77 7.86 1.36
N ALA A 71 -11.66 7.00 2.38
CA ALA A 71 -10.37 6.70 3.02
C ALA A 71 -9.41 5.96 2.08
N PHE A 72 -9.90 5.00 1.28
CA PHE A 72 -9.12 4.32 0.25
C PHE A 72 -8.59 5.32 -0.77
N SER A 73 -9.48 6.16 -1.30
CA SER A 73 -9.15 7.17 -2.29
C SER A 73 -8.11 8.16 -1.74
N LEU A 74 -8.25 8.58 -0.48
CA LEU A 74 -7.29 9.46 0.17
C LEU A 74 -5.89 8.82 0.30
N MET A 75 -5.82 7.55 0.76
CA MET A 75 -4.54 6.84 0.87
C MET A 75 -3.88 6.58 -0.49
N ALA A 76 -4.67 6.23 -1.50
CA ALA A 76 -4.20 6.05 -2.87
C ALA A 76 -3.75 7.39 -3.47
N PHE A 77 -4.47 8.47 -3.20
CA PHE A 77 -4.10 9.83 -3.63
C PHE A 77 -2.74 10.24 -3.08
N PHE A 78 -2.42 9.93 -1.83
CA PHE A 78 -1.10 10.20 -1.25
C PHE A 78 0.05 9.46 -1.95
N LEU A 79 -0.17 8.23 -2.41
CA LEU A 79 0.81 7.52 -3.23
C LEU A 79 0.93 8.16 -4.61
N LEU A 80 -0.20 8.39 -5.29
CA LEU A 80 -0.22 8.89 -6.66
C LEU A 80 0.32 10.32 -6.78
N ILE A 81 0.05 11.19 -5.79
CA ILE A 81 0.59 12.54 -5.80
C ILE A 81 2.11 12.53 -5.60
N SER A 82 2.62 11.63 -4.75
CA SER A 82 4.05 11.47 -4.53
C SER A 82 4.75 10.94 -5.79
N GLU A 83 4.16 9.94 -6.45
CA GLU A 83 4.60 9.41 -7.74
C GLU A 83 4.62 10.50 -8.83
N PHE A 84 3.53 11.27 -8.93
CA PHE A 84 3.42 12.35 -9.89
C PHE A 84 4.53 13.41 -9.72
N LEU A 85 4.94 13.66 -8.47
CA LEU A 85 6.01 14.60 -8.17
C LEU A 85 7.39 14.06 -8.59
N ILE A 86 7.64 12.76 -8.46
CA ILE A 86 8.86 12.12 -9.01
C ILE A 86 8.89 12.27 -10.53
N LEU A 87 7.78 11.90 -11.21
CA LEU A 87 7.71 11.89 -12.67
C LEU A 87 7.85 13.29 -13.28
N ARG A 88 7.31 14.31 -12.62
CA ARG A 88 7.37 15.69 -13.09
C ARG A 88 8.74 16.34 -12.84
N ALA A 89 9.48 15.86 -11.84
CA ALA A 89 10.80 16.35 -11.42
C ALA A 89 10.90 17.88 -11.25
N ASN A 90 9.77 18.57 -11.04
CA ASN A 90 9.72 20.02 -10.93
C ASN A 90 9.35 20.42 -9.50
N PHE A 91 10.36 20.77 -8.72
CA PHE A 91 10.25 21.05 -7.29
C PHE A 91 10.24 22.55 -6.95
N ASN A 92 10.17 23.42 -7.96
CA ASN A 92 10.44 24.86 -7.80
C ASN A 92 9.45 25.58 -6.85
N ASN A 93 8.24 25.03 -6.67
CA ASN A 93 7.17 25.63 -5.85
C ASN A 93 6.70 24.74 -4.68
N TYR A 94 7.32 23.57 -4.45
CA TYR A 94 6.84 22.63 -3.43
C TYR A 94 7.63 22.78 -2.14
N SER A 95 6.94 23.10 -1.04
CA SER A 95 7.55 23.11 0.29
C SER A 95 7.76 21.68 0.79
N ASN A 96 8.93 21.38 1.34
CA ASN A 96 9.24 20.10 1.99
C ASN A 96 8.21 19.71 3.06
N THR A 97 7.59 20.70 3.71
CA THR A 97 6.52 20.51 4.70
C THR A 97 5.33 19.74 4.11
N SER A 98 5.03 19.91 2.82
CA SER A 98 3.94 19.18 2.15
C SER A 98 4.15 17.67 2.15
N MET A 99 5.39 17.20 1.96
CA MET A 99 5.72 15.77 1.97
C MET A 99 5.56 15.17 3.35
N TYR A 100 5.92 15.90 4.40
CA TYR A 100 5.67 15.47 5.78
C TYR A 100 4.19 15.36 6.09
N ILE A 101 3.40 16.34 5.63
CA ILE A 101 1.95 16.31 5.82
C ILE A 101 1.36 15.10 5.10
N ILE A 102 1.76 14.83 3.85
CA ILE A 102 1.34 13.65 3.09
C ILE A 102 1.72 12.37 3.83
N PHE A 103 2.95 12.27 4.33
CA PHE A 103 3.45 11.12 5.06
C PHE A 103 2.67 10.87 6.36
N ILE A 104 2.56 11.89 7.22
CA ILE A 104 1.88 11.80 8.51
C ILE A 104 0.38 11.50 8.33
N LEU A 105 -0.29 12.15 7.37
CA LEU A 105 -1.69 11.88 7.08
C LEU A 105 -1.88 10.47 6.51
N GLY A 106 -1.03 10.04 5.58
CA GLY A 106 -1.07 8.70 5.01
C GLY A 106 -0.90 7.61 6.08
N LEU A 107 0.08 7.78 6.97
CA LEU A 107 0.25 6.92 8.14
C LEU A 107 -1.00 6.93 9.02
N SER A 108 -1.44 8.11 9.46
CA SER A 108 -2.55 8.26 10.42
C SER A 108 -3.83 7.62 9.91
N VAL A 109 -4.21 7.90 8.66
CA VAL A 109 -5.41 7.33 8.02
C VAL A 109 -5.30 5.81 7.95
N SER A 110 -4.14 5.28 7.56
CA SER A 110 -3.90 3.85 7.48
C SER A 110 -3.97 3.16 8.86
N PHE A 111 -3.47 3.81 9.90
CA PHE A 111 -3.54 3.29 11.27
C PHE A 111 -4.95 3.33 11.86
N ILE A 112 -5.74 4.37 11.56
CA ILE A 112 -7.12 4.49 12.03
C ILE A 112 -8.01 3.44 11.37
N TRP A 113 -7.86 3.22 10.05
CA TRP A 113 -8.74 2.34 9.28
C TRP A 113 -8.38 0.85 9.35
N PHE A 114 -7.10 0.51 9.46
CA PHE A 114 -6.65 -0.88 9.56
C PHE A 114 -6.26 -1.27 11.00
N ARG A 115 -7.01 -0.82 12.01
CA ARG A 115 -6.73 -1.22 13.40
C ARG A 115 -6.94 -2.73 13.60
N PRO A 116 -6.02 -3.41 14.30
CA PRO A 116 -6.27 -4.78 14.75
C PRO A 116 -7.47 -4.77 15.69
N LYS A 117 -8.58 -5.43 15.30
CA LYS A 117 -9.70 -5.64 16.21
C LYS A 117 -9.31 -6.78 17.16
N TYR A 118 -9.35 -6.51 18.47
CA TYR A 118 -8.95 -7.39 19.58
C TYR A 118 -9.65 -8.77 19.61
N ARG A 119 -10.67 -8.99 18.76
CA ARG A 119 -11.45 -10.24 18.66
C ARG A 119 -10.95 -11.22 17.59
N GLU A 120 -9.95 -10.87 16.77
CA GLU A 120 -9.36 -11.81 15.80
C GLU A 120 -8.45 -12.85 16.48
N LYS A 121 -9.09 -13.79 17.21
CA LYS A 121 -8.45 -14.97 17.81
C LYS A 121 -8.20 -16.11 16.81
N HIS A 122 -8.51 -15.91 15.52
CA HIS A 122 -8.16 -16.91 14.51
C HIS A 122 -6.68 -16.79 14.15
N LYS A 123 -5.95 -17.89 14.36
CA LYS A 123 -4.57 -18.13 13.92
C LYS A 123 -4.47 -18.01 12.39
N SER A 124 -4.51 -16.79 11.84
CA SER A 124 -4.10 -16.56 10.46
C SER A 124 -2.59 -16.78 10.37
N THR A 125 -2.18 -17.84 9.69
CA THR A 125 -0.78 -18.12 9.40
C THR A 125 -0.17 -16.92 8.69
N PHE A 126 0.97 -16.45 9.19
CA PHE A 126 1.64 -15.28 8.65
C PHE A 126 1.82 -15.39 7.12
N PRO A 127 1.40 -14.40 6.31
CA PRO A 127 1.45 -14.51 4.85
C PRO A 127 2.90 -14.42 4.34
N PRO A 128 3.51 -15.50 3.82
CA PRO A 128 4.92 -15.48 3.40
C PRO A 128 5.17 -14.53 2.22
N LYS A 129 4.15 -14.32 1.39
CA LYS A 129 4.18 -13.37 0.25
C LYS A 129 4.39 -11.92 0.71
N LEU A 130 3.87 -11.54 1.89
CA LEU A 130 4.06 -10.20 2.45
C LEU A 130 5.54 -9.96 2.78
N LEU A 131 6.18 -10.93 3.46
CA LEU A 131 7.61 -10.84 3.80
C LEU A 131 8.47 -10.74 2.54
N LEU A 132 8.16 -11.52 1.51
CA LEU A 132 8.88 -11.46 0.25
C LEU A 132 8.78 -10.08 -0.41
N MET A 133 7.59 -9.47 -0.42
CA MET A 133 7.41 -8.12 -1.00
C MET A 133 8.11 -7.04 -0.17
N LEU A 134 8.06 -7.14 1.16
CA LEU A 134 8.79 -6.23 2.05
C LEU A 134 10.31 -6.37 1.86
N PHE A 135 10.81 -7.60 1.74
CA PHE A 135 12.21 -7.87 1.46
C PHE A 135 12.65 -7.24 0.14
N VAL A 136 11.84 -7.36 -0.92
CA VAL A 136 12.11 -6.69 -2.19
C VAL A 136 12.20 -5.16 -2.02
N LEU A 137 11.28 -4.53 -1.28
CA LEU A 137 11.36 -3.08 -1.01
C LEU A 137 12.60 -2.68 -0.22
N ILE A 138 13.00 -3.48 0.77
CA ILE A 138 14.23 -3.24 1.54
C ILE A 138 15.46 -3.34 0.65
N VAL A 139 15.55 -4.36 -0.21
CA VAL A 139 16.65 -4.48 -1.18
C VAL A 139 16.67 -3.29 -2.13
N CYS A 140 15.52 -2.87 -2.65
CA CYS A 140 15.42 -1.67 -3.49
C CYS A 140 15.89 -0.40 -2.76
N MET A 141 15.50 -0.23 -1.49
CA MET A 141 15.93 0.89 -0.64
C MET A 141 17.44 0.88 -0.39
N VAL A 142 18.03 -0.29 -0.13
CA VAL A 142 19.49 -0.39 0.06
C VAL A 142 20.23 -0.05 -1.24
N VAL A 143 19.76 -0.57 -2.38
CA VAL A 143 20.37 -0.29 -3.68
C VAL A 143 20.27 1.20 -4.05
N THR A 144 19.11 1.84 -3.84
CA THR A 144 18.97 3.28 -4.07
C THR A 144 19.88 4.08 -3.14
N ALA A 145 19.92 3.74 -1.85
CA ALA A 145 20.77 4.41 -0.87
C ALA A 145 22.24 4.32 -1.26
N VAL A 146 22.74 3.14 -1.64
CA VAL A 146 24.14 2.96 -2.07
C VAL A 146 24.47 3.80 -3.31
N ILE A 147 23.59 3.82 -4.32
CA ILE A 147 23.78 4.60 -5.56
C ILE A 147 23.78 6.11 -5.28
N VAL A 148 22.89 6.58 -4.40
CA VAL A 148 22.81 7.99 -3.99
C VAL A 148 24.00 8.37 -3.13
N GLU A 149 24.40 7.55 -2.17
CA GLU A 149 25.55 7.81 -1.31
C GLU A 149 26.86 7.88 -2.10
N SER A 150 27.05 6.99 -3.08
CA SER A 150 28.22 7.02 -3.96
C SER A 150 28.31 8.29 -4.81
N LEU A 151 27.17 8.96 -5.12
CA LEU A 151 27.16 10.29 -5.71
C LEU A 151 27.77 11.32 -4.75
N PHE A 152 27.29 11.33 -3.50
CA PHE A 152 27.71 12.29 -2.47
C PHE A 152 29.17 12.11 -2.05
N GLN A 153 29.64 10.87 -1.93
CA GLN A 153 31.03 10.54 -1.60
C GLN A 153 31.99 10.74 -2.77
N LYS A 154 31.48 11.13 -3.96
CA LYS A 154 32.26 11.24 -5.21
C LYS A 154 33.01 9.95 -5.57
N ASN A 155 32.44 8.80 -5.23
CA ASN A 155 33.04 7.49 -5.46
C ASN A 155 32.63 6.97 -6.85
N TRP A 156 33.36 7.38 -7.89
CA TRP A 156 32.99 7.14 -9.30
C TRP A 156 33.58 5.83 -9.87
N ASN A 157 33.99 4.91 -9.01
CA ASN A 157 34.64 3.66 -9.43
C ASN A 157 33.69 2.69 -10.16
N PHE A 158 32.38 2.78 -9.89
CA PHE A 158 31.38 1.84 -10.42
C PHE A 158 30.61 2.38 -11.64
N ILE A 159 30.47 3.71 -11.74
CA ILE A 159 29.64 4.35 -12.76
C ILE A 159 30.41 5.55 -13.32
N PRO A 160 30.54 5.69 -14.65
CA PRO A 160 31.15 6.86 -15.28
C PRO A 160 30.44 8.14 -14.85
N PHE A 161 31.21 9.17 -14.52
CA PHE A 161 30.69 10.45 -14.03
C PHE A 161 29.62 11.07 -14.97
N GLU A 162 29.83 10.97 -16.28
CA GLU A 162 28.97 11.54 -17.31
C GLU A 162 27.52 11.02 -17.29
N ILE A 163 27.34 9.75 -16.90
CA ILE A 163 26.01 9.11 -16.87
C ILE A 163 25.42 9.04 -15.47
N TYR A 164 26.17 9.47 -14.45
CA TYR A 164 25.82 9.26 -13.06
C TYR A 164 24.46 9.89 -12.69
N GLY A 165 24.24 11.15 -13.09
CA GLY A 165 22.97 11.84 -12.84
C GLY A 165 21.78 11.12 -13.47
N VAL A 166 21.95 10.56 -14.67
CA VAL A 166 20.91 9.79 -15.37
C VAL A 166 20.62 8.47 -14.63
N VAL A 167 21.67 7.79 -14.16
CA VAL A 167 21.52 6.54 -13.41
C VAL A 167 20.79 6.77 -12.09
N VAL A 168 21.16 7.81 -11.33
CA VAL A 168 20.49 8.17 -10.07
C VAL A 168 19.01 8.51 -10.31
N TYR A 169 18.73 9.37 -11.29
CA TYR A 169 17.37 9.75 -11.65
C TYR A 169 16.50 8.53 -12.02
N ARG A 170 17.00 7.66 -12.90
CA ARG A 170 16.28 6.45 -13.33
C ARG A 170 16.06 5.46 -12.18
N THR A 171 17.03 5.35 -11.28
CA THR A 171 16.94 4.48 -10.10
C THR A 171 15.86 4.98 -9.13
N LEU A 172 15.82 6.29 -8.87
CA LEU A 172 14.79 6.91 -8.04
C LEU A 172 13.39 6.75 -8.65
N LEU A 173 13.27 6.89 -9.98
CA LEU A 173 12.01 6.72 -10.69
C LEU A 173 11.53 5.26 -10.69
N PHE A 174 12.44 4.31 -10.94
CA PHE A 174 12.12 2.88 -10.89
C PHE A 174 11.68 2.45 -9.49
N THR A 175 12.38 2.89 -8.46
CA THR A 175 12.02 2.54 -7.07
C THR A 175 10.77 3.25 -6.58
N GLY A 176 10.55 4.51 -6.99
CA GLY A 176 9.29 5.22 -6.75
C GLY A 176 8.09 4.48 -7.36
N THR A 177 8.13 4.23 -8.67
CA THR A 177 7.05 3.51 -9.39
C THR A 177 6.77 2.13 -8.78
N LEU A 178 7.82 1.34 -8.50
CA LEU A 178 7.68 0.03 -7.86
C LEU A 178 7.02 0.16 -6.48
N SER A 179 7.43 1.15 -5.71
CA SER A 179 6.88 1.44 -4.40
C SER A 179 5.39 1.79 -4.47
N THR A 180 4.98 2.62 -5.42
CA THR A 180 3.58 2.99 -5.65
C THR A 180 2.71 1.76 -5.97
N ILE A 181 3.19 0.87 -6.83
CA ILE A 181 2.49 -0.38 -7.17
C ILE A 181 2.31 -1.26 -5.94
N PHE A 182 3.38 -1.45 -5.16
CA PHE A 182 3.33 -2.28 -3.96
C PHE A 182 2.46 -1.66 -2.87
N GLY A 183 2.47 -0.34 -2.74
CA GLY A 183 1.64 0.39 -1.79
C GLY A 183 0.14 0.25 -2.10
N LEU A 184 -0.25 0.37 -3.37
CA LEU A 184 -1.63 0.15 -3.81
C LEU A 184 -2.06 -1.31 -3.59
N PHE A 185 -1.17 -2.26 -3.93
CA PHE A 185 -1.43 -3.68 -3.69
C PHE A 185 -1.58 -3.99 -2.20
N GLY A 186 -0.75 -3.36 -1.36
CA GLY A 186 -0.82 -3.42 0.10
C GLY A 186 -2.15 -2.95 0.64
N LEU A 187 -2.69 -1.82 0.15
CA LEU A 187 -4.01 -1.30 0.54
C LEU A 187 -5.14 -2.27 0.20
N ILE A 188 -5.14 -2.81 -1.03
CA ILE A 188 -6.16 -3.75 -1.48
C ILE A 188 -6.11 -5.03 -0.63
N LYS A 189 -4.91 -5.59 -0.42
CA LYS A 189 -4.72 -6.78 0.40
C LYS A 189 -4.99 -6.55 1.89
N ALA A 190 -4.74 -5.35 2.39
CA ALA A 190 -5.06 -4.98 3.77
C ALA A 190 -6.57 -5.04 4.03
N ARG A 191 -7.38 -4.73 3.01
CA ARG A 191 -8.83 -4.84 3.10
C ARG A 191 -9.34 -6.27 2.88
N LEU A 192 -8.79 -6.99 1.91
CA LEU A 192 -9.31 -8.29 1.48
C LEU A 192 -8.81 -9.51 2.29
N SER A 193 -7.69 -9.37 2.99
CA SER A 193 -7.03 -10.50 3.66
C SER A 193 -6.73 -10.17 5.12
N ASP A 194 -5.67 -9.41 5.38
CA ASP A 194 -5.20 -9.14 6.73
C ASP A 194 -4.72 -7.71 6.89
N TYR A 195 -4.99 -7.09 8.05
CA TYR A 195 -4.54 -5.74 8.36
C TYR A 195 -3.02 -5.57 8.25
N ARG A 196 -2.24 -6.65 8.43
CA ARG A 196 -0.77 -6.68 8.33
C ARG A 196 -0.24 -6.23 6.97
N TRP A 197 -1.01 -6.38 5.90
CA TRP A 197 -0.64 -5.87 4.58
C TRP A 197 -0.57 -4.33 4.53
N ARG A 198 -1.08 -3.63 5.55
CA ARG A 198 -0.80 -2.21 5.77
C ARG A 198 0.71 -1.93 5.85
N SER A 199 1.50 -2.84 6.42
CA SER A 199 2.96 -2.65 6.52
C SER A 199 3.58 -2.42 5.15
N LEU A 200 3.08 -3.07 4.11
CA LEU A 200 3.51 -2.87 2.73
C LEU A 200 3.17 -1.45 2.25
N TYR A 201 1.97 -0.94 2.56
CA TYR A 201 1.60 0.46 2.28
C TYR A 201 2.52 1.46 3.00
N VAL A 202 2.78 1.24 4.29
CA VAL A 202 3.61 2.14 5.11
C VAL A 202 5.04 2.19 4.59
N MET A 203 5.65 1.03 4.34
CA MET A 203 7.00 0.93 3.79
C MET A 203 7.07 1.58 2.41
N SER A 204 6.09 1.31 1.56
CA SER A 204 6.01 1.90 0.23
C SER A 204 5.89 3.42 0.27
N LEU A 205 4.98 3.95 1.09
CA LEU A 205 4.81 5.39 1.25
C LEU A 205 6.11 6.06 1.77
N THR A 206 6.80 5.40 2.71
CA THR A 206 8.09 5.87 3.24
C THR A 206 9.13 5.96 2.12
N LEU A 207 9.36 4.87 1.40
CA LEU A 207 10.33 4.81 0.31
C LEU A 207 10.02 5.82 -0.80
N LEU A 208 8.73 5.99 -1.13
CA LEU A 208 8.29 6.91 -2.15
C LEU A 208 8.55 8.37 -1.76
N VAL A 209 8.23 8.74 -0.51
CA VAL A 209 8.51 10.08 0.03
C VAL A 209 10.01 10.35 0.10
N GLU A 210 10.82 9.36 0.49
CA GLU A 210 12.28 9.49 0.47
C GLU A 210 12.82 9.73 -0.94
N CYS A 211 12.35 8.96 -1.94
CA CYS A 211 12.74 9.16 -3.33
C CYS A 211 12.40 10.57 -3.83
N VAL A 212 11.21 11.08 -3.48
CA VAL A 212 10.81 12.45 -3.80
C VAL A 212 11.74 13.49 -3.17
N LEU A 213 12.05 13.35 -1.88
CA LEU A 213 12.89 14.30 -1.16
C LEU A 213 14.34 14.29 -1.66
N ILE A 214 14.91 13.11 -1.94
CA ILE A 214 16.24 12.98 -2.54
C ILE A 214 16.26 13.65 -3.91
N LEU A 215 15.26 13.39 -4.75
CA LEU A 215 15.19 14.01 -6.07
C LEU A 215 15.02 15.54 -5.98
N ALA A 216 14.22 16.02 -5.04
CA ALA A 216 14.05 17.45 -4.79
C ALA A 216 15.37 18.12 -4.39
N ILE A 217 16.18 17.49 -3.53
CA ILE A 217 17.52 17.97 -3.15
C ILE A 217 18.44 18.05 -4.37
N LEU A 218 18.43 17.02 -5.23
CA LEU A 218 19.30 16.95 -6.41
C LEU A 218 18.94 18.01 -7.47
N VAL A 219 17.65 18.30 -7.66
CA VAL A 219 17.18 19.27 -8.65
C VAL A 219 17.28 20.71 -8.13
N SER A 220 16.99 20.93 -6.83
CA SER A 220 17.06 22.25 -6.19
C SER A 220 18.46 22.52 -5.64
N MET A 221 19.44 22.72 -6.53
CA MET A 221 20.83 23.06 -6.17
C MET A 221 21.02 24.41 -5.41
N GLY A 222 19.97 25.23 -5.22
CA GLY A 222 20.11 26.60 -4.71
C GLY A 222 19.38 26.96 -3.41
N SER A 223 18.35 26.23 -2.98
CA SER A 223 17.50 26.64 -1.82
C SER A 223 17.34 25.59 -0.72
N LEU A 224 17.72 24.34 -1.00
CA LEU A 224 17.46 23.17 -0.14
C LEU A 224 18.69 22.68 0.63
N ILE A 225 19.82 23.40 0.58
CA ILE A 225 21.05 23.07 1.32
C ILE A 225 20.80 23.05 2.85
N HIS A 226 19.76 23.73 3.32
CA HIS A 226 19.33 23.69 4.72
C HIS A 226 18.39 22.53 5.08
N PHE A 227 18.15 21.58 4.18
CA PHE A 227 17.50 20.32 4.57
C PHE A 227 18.58 19.36 5.08
N PRO A 228 18.71 19.15 6.40
CA PRO A 228 19.73 18.28 6.92
C PRO A 228 19.40 16.84 6.51
N ILE A 229 20.39 16.08 6.08
CA ILE A 229 20.31 14.63 5.84
C ILE A 229 19.62 13.90 7.02
N THR A 230 19.71 14.47 8.23
CA THR A 230 19.00 14.01 9.44
C THR A 230 17.50 13.84 9.22
N ASN A 231 16.86 14.68 8.40
CA ASN A 231 15.43 14.62 8.15
C ASN A 231 15.02 13.40 7.30
N LEU A 232 15.86 12.97 6.36
CA LEU A 232 15.67 11.73 5.61
C LEU A 232 15.79 10.52 6.54
N ILE A 233 16.82 10.52 7.41
CA ILE A 233 17.03 9.48 8.41
C ILE A 233 15.82 9.37 9.35
N VAL A 234 15.26 10.51 9.80
CA VAL A 234 14.07 10.53 10.66
C VAL A 234 12.87 9.91 9.97
N ILE A 235 12.59 10.24 8.70
CA ILE A 235 11.48 9.65 7.94
C ILE A 235 11.67 8.13 7.80
N GLY A 236 12.87 7.69 7.41
CA GLY A 236 13.17 6.27 7.23
C GLY A 236 13.03 5.46 8.52
N VAL A 237 13.55 5.99 9.64
CA VAL A 237 13.43 5.35 10.96
C VAL A 237 11.96 5.29 11.39
N ILE A 238 11.22 6.40 11.26
CA ILE A 238 9.79 6.43 11.60
C ILE A 238 9.00 5.43 10.74
N GLY A 239 9.23 5.43 9.43
CA GLY A 239 8.58 4.51 8.49
C GLY A 239 8.89 3.05 8.80
N PHE A 240 10.15 2.73 9.14
CA PHE A 240 10.55 1.39 9.54
C PHE A 240 9.86 0.95 10.84
N ILE A 241 9.84 1.80 11.87
CA ILE A 241 9.16 1.52 13.14
C ILE A 241 7.67 1.25 12.89
N PHE A 242 6.98 2.11 12.14
CA PHE A 242 5.56 1.91 11.84
C PHE A 242 5.28 0.68 10.95
N THR A 243 6.23 0.29 10.09
CA THR A 243 6.17 -0.95 9.32
C THR A 243 6.23 -2.15 10.25
N VAL A 244 7.21 -2.19 11.17
CA VAL A 244 7.35 -3.27 12.18
C VAL A 244 6.11 -3.35 13.07
N VAL A 245 5.63 -2.20 13.57
CA VAL A 245 4.40 -2.13 14.39
C VAL A 245 3.16 -2.59 13.62
N SER A 246 3.13 -2.44 12.30
CA SER A 246 2.00 -2.94 11.48
C SER A 246 2.06 -4.44 11.22
N ILE A 247 3.21 -5.08 11.43
CA ILE A 247 3.41 -6.53 11.27
C ILE A 247 3.05 -7.28 12.56
N CYS A 248 3.38 -6.68 13.72
CA CYS A 248 3.08 -7.19 15.05
C CYS A 248 1.57 -7.11 15.36
#